data_AF-A0AAW4YD99-F1
#
_entry.id   AF-A0AAW4YD99-F1
#
_cell.length_a   1.000
_cell.length_b   1.000
_cell.length_c   1.000
_cell.angle_alpha   90.00
_cell.angle_beta   90.00
_cell.angle_gamma   90.00
#
_symmetry.space_group_name_H-M   'P 1'
#
loop_
_entity.id
_entity.type
_entity.pdbx_description
1 polymer ?
#
loop_
_entity_poly.entity_id
_entity_poly.type
_entity_poly.pdbx_seq_one_letter_code
_entity_poly.pdbx_strand_id
1 'polypeptide(L)'
;AMKEARERAISGQGSTLIEAVTSRMTAHSSDDDDQYRTKEEREALKKADCNEKFKKELLSAGIIDDAWLTEIEAEHKDIINKATKA
;
A
#
# COMPACT_ATOMS: atom_id res chain seq x y z
N ALA A 1 -0.79 4.62 -16.05
CA ALA A 1 -0.99 3.17 -16.15
C ALA A 1 -2.47 2.78 -15.98
N MET A 2 -3.01 2.60 -14.77
CA MET A 2 -4.38 2.06 -14.59
C MET A 2 -5.48 2.90 -15.24
N LYS A 3 -5.47 4.23 -15.05
CA LYS A 3 -6.44 5.15 -15.67
C LYS A 3 -6.46 5.03 -17.20
N GLU A 4 -5.28 5.07 -17.82
CA GLU A 4 -5.08 4.96 -19.26
C GLU A 4 -5.53 3.59 -19.81
N ALA A 5 -5.17 2.49 -19.14
CA ALA A 5 -5.61 1.15 -19.54
C ALA A 5 -7.13 1.01 -19.48
N ARG A 6 -7.78 1.60 -18.46
CA ARG A 6 -9.23 1.67 -18.38
C ARG A 6 -9.82 2.47 -19.54
N GLU A 7 -9.29 3.65 -19.82
CA GLU A 7 -9.75 4.52 -20.92
C GLU A 7 -9.63 3.82 -22.29
N ARG A 8 -8.53 3.09 -22.52
CA ARG A 8 -8.34 2.24 -23.71
C ARG A 8 -9.40 1.13 -23.80
N ALA A 9 -9.63 0.40 -22.71
CA ALA A 9 -10.58 -0.71 -22.69
C ALA A 9 -12.02 -0.23 -22.98
N ILE A 10 -12.47 0.85 -22.31
CA ILE A 10 -13.85 1.36 -22.50
C ILE A 10 -14.06 2.01 -23.86
N SER A 11 -13.01 2.51 -24.51
CA SER A 11 -13.08 3.07 -25.86
C SER A 11 -13.00 2.01 -26.95
N GLY A 12 -13.06 0.71 -26.59
CA GLY A 12 -13.07 -0.39 -27.55
C GLY A 12 -11.71 -0.68 -28.19
N GLN A 13 -10.62 -0.11 -27.66
CA GLN A 13 -9.28 -0.29 -28.22
C GLN A 13 -8.59 -1.58 -27.76
N GLY A 14 -9.32 -2.46 -27.07
CA GLY A 14 -8.82 -3.77 -26.60
C GLY A 14 -8.16 -3.72 -25.21
N SER A 15 -7.68 -4.88 -24.78
CA SER A 15 -7.11 -5.08 -23.44
C SER A 15 -5.68 -4.53 -23.30
N THR A 16 -5.25 -4.34 -22.05
CA THR A 16 -3.88 -4.01 -21.66
C THR A 16 -3.42 -4.98 -20.57
N LEU A 17 -2.20 -5.51 -20.69
CA LEU A 17 -1.51 -6.20 -19.59
C LEU A 17 -0.73 -5.17 -18.76
N ILE A 18 -0.88 -5.21 -17.44
CA ILE A 18 -0.12 -4.35 -16.52
C ILE A 18 0.64 -5.23 -15.55
N GLU A 19 1.96 -5.08 -15.52
CA GLU A 19 2.82 -5.63 -14.48
C GLU A 19 3.00 -4.60 -13.36
N ALA A 20 2.37 -4.84 -12.21
CA ALA A 20 2.52 -4.00 -11.02
C ALA A 20 3.65 -4.56 -10.15
N VAL A 21 4.89 -4.15 -10.43
CA VAL A 21 6.07 -4.59 -9.68
C VAL A 21 5.94 -4.17 -8.21
N THR A 22 5.84 -5.15 -7.33
CA THR A 22 5.61 -4.95 -5.89
C THR A 22 6.31 -6.04 -5.08
N SER A 23 6.22 -5.94 -3.76
CA SER A 23 6.82 -6.90 -2.84
C SER A 23 5.92 -7.19 -1.64
N ARG A 24 5.91 -8.45 -1.22
CA ARG A 24 5.13 -8.92 -0.05
C ARG A 24 5.92 -8.64 1.23
N MET A 25 5.42 -7.75 2.09
CA MET A 25 6.18 -7.29 3.26
C MET A 25 6.25 -8.33 4.40
N THR A 26 5.15 -9.04 4.68
CA THR A 26 5.04 -10.06 5.74
C THR A 26 5.44 -11.44 5.22
N ALA A 27 5.09 -12.57 5.86
CA ALA A 27 5.29 -13.96 5.39
C ALA A 27 4.19 -14.40 4.39
N HIS A 28 4.35 -15.57 3.74
CA HIS A 28 3.42 -15.97 2.66
C HIS A 28 1.99 -16.09 3.20
N SER A 29 1.87 -16.64 4.40
CA SER A 29 0.65 -16.76 5.19
C SER A 29 1.01 -16.81 6.68
N SER A 30 0.04 -17.08 7.55
CA SER A 30 0.28 -17.33 8.99
C SER A 30 1.10 -18.59 9.28
N ASP A 31 1.13 -19.53 8.34
CA ASP A 31 1.77 -20.84 8.51
C ASP A 31 3.19 -20.87 7.92
N ASP A 32 3.70 -19.72 7.47
CA ASP A 32 5.01 -19.56 6.83
C ASP A 32 5.94 -18.75 7.74
N ASP A 33 7.10 -19.31 8.03
CA ASP A 33 8.11 -18.69 8.91
C ASP A 33 9.08 -17.76 8.15
N ASP A 34 8.90 -17.59 6.84
CA ASP A 34 9.67 -16.69 5.99
C ASP A 34 11.20 -16.87 6.03
N GLN A 35 11.65 -18.10 6.27
CA GLN A 35 13.08 -18.40 6.45
C GLN A 35 13.90 -18.34 5.15
N TYR A 36 13.24 -18.28 3.99
CA TYR A 36 13.89 -18.20 2.67
C TYR A 36 14.29 -16.78 2.26
N ARG A 37 13.93 -15.75 3.03
CA ARG A 37 14.40 -14.38 2.83
C ARG A 37 15.36 -13.95 3.91
N THR A 38 16.42 -13.27 3.49
CA THR A 38 17.37 -12.66 4.41
C THR A 38 16.73 -11.52 5.18
N LYS A 39 17.34 -11.17 6.32
CA LYS A 39 16.89 -10.01 7.09
C LYS A 39 17.08 -8.72 6.30
N GLU A 40 18.18 -8.64 5.55
CA GLU A 40 18.57 -7.50 4.73
C GLU A 40 17.54 -7.23 3.63
N GLU A 41 17.08 -8.27 2.93
CA GLU A 41 16.00 -8.16 1.94
C GLU A 41 14.71 -7.64 2.58
N ARG A 42 14.29 -8.20 3.72
CA ARG A 42 13.08 -7.73 4.42
C ARG A 42 13.16 -6.26 4.82
N GLU A 43 14.30 -5.83 5.34
CA GLU A 43 14.50 -4.43 5.72
C GLU A 43 14.54 -3.49 4.50
N ALA A 44 15.11 -3.94 3.37
CA ALA A 44 15.05 -3.20 2.12
C ALA A 44 13.61 -3.03 1.63
N LEU A 45 12.77 -4.07 1.74
CA LEU A 45 11.34 -4.01 1.39
C LEU A 45 10.58 -3.01 2.26
N LYS A 46 10.83 -2.99 3.58
CA LYS A 46 10.21 -2.01 4.49
C LYS A 46 10.58 -0.56 4.11
N LYS A 47 11.84 -0.31 3.75
CA LYS A 47 12.26 1.03 3.27
C LYS A 47 11.60 1.43 1.96
N ALA A 48 11.12 0.45 1.18
CA ALA A 48 10.47 0.68 -0.09
C ALA A 48 8.95 0.89 0.01
N ASP A 49 8.36 0.86 1.22
CA ASP A 49 6.92 1.00 1.48
C ASP A 49 6.31 2.20 0.73
N CYS A 50 5.28 1.92 -0.06
CA CYS A 50 4.59 2.93 -0.86
C CYS A 50 3.77 3.89 0.00
N ASN A 51 3.25 3.46 1.15
CA ASN A 51 2.50 4.32 2.06
C ASN A 51 3.41 5.39 2.65
N GLU A 52 4.61 5.00 3.11
CA GLU A 52 5.60 5.94 3.65
C GLU A 52 6.09 6.94 2.59
N LYS A 53 6.31 6.48 1.36
CA LYS A 53 6.69 7.36 0.24
C LYS A 53 5.58 8.36 -0.07
N PHE A 54 4.33 7.90 -0.17
CA PHE A 54 3.21 8.75 -0.52
C PHE A 54 2.86 9.73 0.61
N LYS A 55 2.92 9.29 1.88
CA LYS A 55 2.81 10.16 3.05
C LYS A 55 3.80 11.32 2.99
N LYS A 56 5.08 11.03 2.72
CA LYS A 56 6.13 12.08 2.59
C LYS A 56 5.84 13.06 1.46
N GLU A 57 5.37 12.56 0.31
CA GLU A 57 5.00 13.39 -0.83
C GLU A 57 3.82 14.33 -0.51
N LEU A 58 2.79 13.83 0.19
CA LEU A 58 1.64 14.64 0.57
C LEU A 58 1.99 15.71 1.61
N LEU A 59 2.85 15.36 2.58
CA LEU A 59 3.37 16.31 3.58
C LEU A 59 4.24 17.38 2.93
N SER A 60 5.16 17.00 2.04
CA SER A 60 6.03 17.94 1.34
C SER A 60 5.25 18.88 0.41
N ALA A 61 4.16 18.39 -0.18
CA ALA A 61 3.24 19.18 -0.98
C ALA A 61 2.27 20.05 -0.14
N GLY A 62 2.25 19.91 1.19
CA GLY A 62 1.34 20.63 2.08
C GLY A 62 -0.13 20.27 1.90
N ILE A 63 -0.40 19.08 1.36
CA ILE A 63 -1.77 18.57 1.13
C ILE A 63 -2.37 18.03 2.43
N ILE A 64 -1.52 17.46 3.30
CA ILE A 64 -1.86 16.96 4.63
C ILE A 64 -0.86 17.50 5.66
N ASP A 65 -1.18 17.34 6.94
CA ASP A 65 -0.30 17.61 8.07
C ASP A 65 -0.32 16.47 9.10
N ASP A 66 0.46 16.62 10.17
CA ASP A 66 0.53 15.63 11.25
C ASP A 66 -0.78 15.48 12.03
N ALA A 67 -1.59 16.53 12.11
CA ALA A 67 -2.89 16.50 12.79
C ALA A 67 -3.87 15.63 11.99
N TRP A 68 -3.92 15.82 10.67
CA TRP A 68 -4.72 15.00 9.75
C TRP A 68 -4.33 13.52 9.81
N LEU A 69 -3.02 13.23 9.84
CA LEU A 69 -2.53 11.85 9.99
C LEU A 69 -2.95 11.22 11.31
N THR A 70 -2.92 11.98 12.41
CA THR A 70 -3.36 11.50 13.73
C THR A 70 -4.85 11.19 13.73
N GLU A 71 -5.67 12.05 13.12
CA GLU A 71 -7.12 11.89 13.02
C GLU A 71 -7.50 10.65 12.21
N ILE A 72 -6.90 10.47 11.02
CA ILE A 72 -7.22 9.33 10.16
C ILE A 72 -6.76 7.99 10.77
N GLU A 73 -5.63 7.97 11.48
CA GLU A 73 -5.18 6.77 12.21
C GLU A 73 -6.16 6.39 13.33
N ALA A 74 -6.67 7.38 14.08
CA ALA A 74 -7.66 7.15 15.13
C ALA A 74 -8.99 6.64 14.55
N GLU A 75 -9.48 7.27 13.48
CA GLU A 75 -10.70 6.87 12.77
C GLU A 75 -10.61 5.44 12.25
N HIS A 76 -9.54 5.11 11.50
CA HIS A 76 -9.34 3.77 10.96
C HIS A 76 -9.21 2.72 12.05
N LYS A 77 -8.55 3.03 13.17
CA LYS A 77 -8.46 2.13 14.31
C LYS A 77 -9.83 1.87 14.93
N ASP A 78 -10.69 2.88 15.03
CA ASP A 78 -12.06 2.72 15.51
C ASP A 78 -12.90 1.86 14.55
N ILE A 79 -12.81 2.09 13.24
CA ILE A 79 -13.48 1.28 12.21
C ILE A 79 -13.07 -0.20 12.33
N ILE A 80 -11.77 -0.48 12.42
CA ILE A 80 -11.25 -1.86 12.57
C ILE A 80 -11.76 -2.47 13.87
N ASN A 81 -11.72 -1.74 14.98
CA ASN A 81 -12.21 -2.23 16.27
C ASN A 81 -13.71 -2.54 16.24
N LYS A 82 -14.53 -1.67 15.64
CA LYS A 82 -15.97 -1.91 15.48
C LYS A 82 -16.27 -3.11 14.60
N ALA A 83 -15.46 -3.34 13.56
CA ALA A 83 -15.63 -4.48 12.65
C ALA A 83 -15.17 -5.82 13.24
N THR A 84 -14.24 -5.81 14.22
CA THR A 84 -13.59 -7.02 14.75
C THR A 84 -13.92 -7.34 16.21
N LYS A 85 -14.50 -6.39 16.97
CA LYS A 85 -15.05 -6.68 18.30
C LYS A 85 -16.38 -7.41 18.15
N ALA A 86 -16.39 -8.69 18.52
CA ALA A 86 -17.58 -9.47 18.83
C ALA A 86 -18.24 -8.98 20.14
#